data_AF-A0A8C4Q9E9-F1
#
_entry.id   AF-A0A8C4Q9E9-F1
#
_cell.length_a   1.000
_cell.length_b   1.000
_cell.length_c   1.000
_cell.angle_alpha   90.00
_cell.angle_beta   90.00
_cell.angle_gamma   90.00
#
_symmetry.space_group_name_H-M   'P 1'
#
loop_
_entity.id
_entity.type
_entity.pdbx_description
1 polymer ?
#
loop_
_entity_poly.entity_id
_entity_poly.type
_entity_poly.pdbx_seq_one_letter_code
_entity_poly.pdbx_strand_id
1 'polypeptide(L)'
;MIVKVAASSADIQADLMTLTFRLSRSALPSGQPVYITVDDGVAESTDGLTCKGYNFTDHPFTIPRKVYAECHASADPHFRNFQNYHFSSNGTGTLLLAAHCPADQKRTWEVFIYMETEPNSLVSSTTRADIMVYGRIISFIHHKGTEVDGVLVELPYNDPSGDFHILYENYPVSVLHTNNYFTVKYNGWRRVQVELESEDLYYGQMCGLCGSYDGTKGGNTRLPDGSVAPDLNTFLQAWTE
;
A
#
# COMPACT_ATOMS: atom_id res chain seq x y z
N MET A 1 20.99 -14.16 -28.80
CA MET A 1 19.98 -13.79 -27.80
C MET A 1 19.55 -12.35 -28.03
N ILE A 2 18.37 -12.16 -28.62
CA ILE A 2 17.72 -10.84 -28.69
C ILE A 2 16.69 -10.84 -27.57
N VAL A 3 16.82 -9.90 -26.65
CA VAL A 3 15.85 -9.73 -25.56
C VAL A 3 15.07 -8.47 -25.83
N LYS A 4 13.75 -8.61 -26.03
CA LYS A 4 12.83 -7.48 -26.13
C LYS A 4 12.26 -7.23 -24.76
N VAL A 5 12.62 -6.08 -24.18
CA VAL A 5 11.98 -5.56 -22.99
C VAL A 5 10.94 -4.54 -23.44
N ALA A 6 9.69 -4.71 -23.04
CA ALA A 6 8.62 -3.72 -23.27
C ALA A 6 8.74 -2.48 -22.35
N ALA A 7 9.96 -2.12 -21.93
CA ALA A 7 10.26 -0.97 -21.10
C ALA A 7 11.29 -0.10 -21.83
N SER A 8 11.03 1.21 -21.89
CA SER A 8 11.83 2.18 -22.64
C SER A 8 13.22 2.47 -22.05
N SER A 9 13.60 1.84 -20.93
CA SER A 9 14.88 2.10 -20.24
C SER A 9 15.46 0.84 -19.57
N ALA A 10 15.88 -0.12 -20.40
CA ALA A 10 16.65 -1.27 -19.95
C ALA A 10 18.12 -1.11 -20.35
N ASP A 11 19.03 -1.15 -19.37
CA ASP A 11 20.46 -1.32 -19.64
C ASP A 11 20.78 -2.82 -19.69
N ILE A 12 21.43 -3.24 -20.77
CA ILE A 12 21.84 -4.62 -21.01
C ILE A 12 23.36 -4.69 -20.91
N GLN A 13 23.87 -5.44 -19.93
CA GLN A 13 25.28 -5.84 -19.89
C GLN A 13 25.40 -7.33 -20.17
N ALA A 14 26.24 -7.69 -21.13
CA ALA A 14 26.55 -9.07 -21.48
C ALA A 14 28.02 -9.37 -21.14
N ASP A 15 28.24 -10.45 -20.40
CA ASP A 15 29.54 -11.10 -20.31
C ASP A 15 29.50 -12.50 -20.95
N LEU A 16 30.58 -13.26 -20.84
CA LEU A 16 30.70 -14.59 -21.48
C LEU A 16 29.66 -15.63 -21.00
N MET A 17 29.01 -15.42 -19.85
CA MET A 17 28.09 -16.41 -19.24
C MET A 17 26.77 -15.82 -18.74
N THR A 18 26.65 -14.49 -18.66
CA THR A 18 25.55 -13.81 -17.98
C THR A 18 25.04 -12.65 -18.82
N LEU A 19 23.71 -12.55 -18.96
CA LEU A 19 23.05 -11.30 -19.34
C LEU A 19 22.40 -10.69 -18.12
N THR A 20 22.85 -9.49 -17.76
CA THR A 20 22.26 -8.70 -16.68
C THR A 20 21.36 -7.62 -17.28
N PHE A 21 20.10 -7.61 -16.86
CA PHE A 21 19.13 -6.56 -17.17
C PHE A 21 19.02 -5.62 -15.98
N ARG A 22 19.30 -4.33 -16.21
CA ARG A 22 18.98 -3.28 -15.24
C ARG A 22 17.81 -2.48 -15.78
N LEU A 23 16.66 -2.61 -15.11
CA LEU A 23 15.47 -1.83 -15.41
C LEU A 23 15.44 -0.64 -14.45
N SER A 24 15.26 0.57 -15.01
CA SER A 24 14.98 1.72 -14.15
C SER A 24 13.69 1.47 -13.37
N ARG A 25 13.71 1.71 -12.05
CA ARG A 25 12.50 1.57 -11.21
C ARG A 25 11.34 2.45 -11.69
N SER A 26 11.64 3.58 -12.31
CA SER A 26 10.64 4.49 -12.89
C SER A 26 9.98 3.96 -14.17
N ALA A 27 10.51 2.90 -14.79
CA ALA A 27 10.02 2.35 -16.05
C ALA A 27 9.17 1.09 -15.89
N LEU A 28 8.87 0.68 -14.65
CA LEU A 28 8.14 -0.52 -14.33
C LEU A 28 6.80 -0.15 -13.68
N PRO A 29 5.66 -0.35 -14.38
CA PRO A 29 4.35 -0.16 -13.77
C PRO A 29 4.19 -1.14 -12.61
N SER A 30 4.05 -0.60 -11.40
CA SER A 30 3.99 -1.39 -10.16
C SER A 30 2.79 -2.37 -10.20
N GLY A 31 3.02 -3.67 -9.97
CA GLY A 31 1.96 -4.68 -9.97
C GLY A 31 1.45 -5.13 -11.35
N GLN A 32 2.01 -4.64 -12.46
CA GLN A 32 1.75 -5.20 -13.78
C GLN A 32 2.74 -6.34 -14.10
N PRO A 33 2.31 -7.40 -14.79
CA PRO A 33 3.21 -8.44 -15.26
C PRO A 33 4.18 -7.86 -16.30
N VAL A 34 5.46 -8.04 -16.05
CA VAL A 34 6.51 -7.71 -17.03
C VAL A 34 6.90 -9.02 -17.70
N TYR A 35 7.08 -8.96 -19.01
CA TYR A 35 7.49 -10.10 -19.81
C TYR A 35 8.92 -9.88 -20.27
N ILE A 36 9.79 -10.87 -20.03
CA ILE A 36 11.11 -10.94 -20.65
C ILE A 36 11.04 -12.08 -21.67
N THR A 37 11.19 -11.74 -22.95
CA THR A 37 11.34 -12.75 -24.01
C THR A 37 12.82 -12.98 -24.27
N VAL A 38 13.28 -14.22 -24.10
CA VAL A 38 14.65 -14.63 -24.41
C VAL A 38 14.63 -15.52 -25.65
N ASP A 39 15.08 -14.99 -26.78
CA ASP A 39 15.30 -15.81 -27.98
C ASP A 39 16.58 -16.65 -27.78
N ASP A 40 16.39 -17.96 -27.59
CA ASP A 40 17.40 -19.01 -27.38
C ASP A 40 18.38 -18.78 -26.22
N GLY A 41 18.12 -19.43 -25.07
CA GLY A 41 19.05 -19.52 -23.94
C GLY A 41 18.38 -19.90 -22.61
N VAL A 42 19.15 -20.32 -21.61
CA VAL A 42 18.67 -20.54 -20.24
C VAL A 42 18.96 -19.28 -19.41
N ALA A 43 17.96 -18.74 -18.72
CA ALA A 43 18.11 -17.60 -17.82
C ALA A 43 17.90 -18.02 -16.36
N GLU A 44 18.94 -17.91 -15.54
CA GLU A 44 18.86 -18.09 -14.08
C GLU A 44 19.16 -16.75 -13.40
N SER A 45 18.24 -16.27 -12.56
CA SER A 45 18.46 -15.10 -11.70
C SER A 45 18.87 -15.54 -10.30
N THR A 46 19.82 -14.83 -9.72
CA THR A 46 20.26 -14.99 -8.32
C THR A 46 19.23 -14.49 -7.29
N ASP A 47 18.14 -13.88 -7.75
CA ASP A 47 17.21 -13.09 -6.94
C ASP A 47 15.85 -13.81 -6.80
N GLY A 48 15.74 -15.04 -7.31
CA GLY A 48 14.54 -15.89 -7.22
C GLY A 48 13.77 -16.10 -8.54
N LEU A 49 14.19 -15.51 -9.66
CA LEU A 49 13.59 -15.76 -10.97
C LEU A 49 14.28 -16.95 -11.65
N THR A 50 13.72 -18.15 -11.48
CA THR A 50 14.21 -19.35 -12.17
C THR A 50 13.39 -19.58 -13.44
N CYS A 51 13.96 -19.36 -14.63
CA CYS A 51 13.32 -19.73 -15.90
C CYS A 51 13.86 -21.11 -16.34
N LYS A 52 13.12 -22.20 -16.08
CA LYS A 52 13.51 -23.55 -16.52
C LYS A 52 12.58 -24.09 -17.61
N GLY A 53 13.09 -24.18 -18.83
CA GLY A 53 12.45 -24.89 -19.93
C GLY A 53 12.93 -24.47 -21.31
N TYR A 54 13.12 -25.43 -22.20
CA TYR A 54 13.44 -25.22 -23.61
C TYR A 54 12.14 -25.04 -24.40
N ASN A 55 11.62 -23.81 -24.42
CA ASN A 55 10.68 -23.24 -25.41
C ASN A 55 10.00 -22.02 -24.76
N PHE A 56 10.42 -20.81 -25.14
CA PHE A 56 10.00 -19.58 -24.49
C PHE A 56 8.92 -18.85 -25.28
N THR A 57 7.74 -18.69 -24.66
CA THR A 57 6.83 -17.57 -24.87
C THR A 57 6.31 -17.14 -23.50
N ASP A 58 6.43 -15.84 -23.20
CA ASP A 58 5.73 -15.10 -22.14
C ASP A 58 5.66 -15.76 -20.75
N HIS A 59 6.77 -15.81 -20.03
CA HIS A 59 6.71 -16.06 -18.58
C HIS A 59 6.41 -14.75 -17.85
N PRO A 60 5.22 -14.60 -17.24
CA PRO A 60 4.94 -13.45 -16.40
C PRO A 60 5.79 -13.57 -15.13
N PHE A 61 6.51 -12.50 -14.80
CA PHE A 61 7.06 -12.35 -13.47
C PHE A 61 6.56 -11.06 -12.85
N THR A 62 6.33 -11.13 -11.54
CA THR A 62 5.95 -9.98 -10.73
C THR A 62 7.17 -9.53 -9.97
N ILE A 63 7.60 -8.28 -10.19
CA ILE A 63 8.61 -7.67 -9.34
C ILE A 63 7.94 -7.36 -8.01
N PRO A 64 8.42 -7.93 -6.88
CA PRO A 64 7.82 -7.65 -5.58
C PRO A 64 7.92 -6.15 -5.29
N ARG A 65 6.79 -5.55 -4.92
CA ARG A 65 6.74 -4.13 -4.54
C ARG A 65 7.61 -3.96 -3.28
N LYS A 66 8.64 -3.12 -3.34
CA LYS A 66 9.47 -2.83 -2.17
C LYS A 66 8.67 -1.96 -1.21
N VAL A 67 8.35 -2.49 -0.03
CA VAL A 67 7.74 -1.71 1.05
C VAL A 67 8.84 -0.94 1.79
N TYR A 68 8.69 0.39 1.84
CA TYR A 68 9.62 1.29 2.53
C TYR A 68 9.16 1.63 3.94
N ALA A 69 7.84 1.73 4.13
CA ALA A 69 7.24 1.91 5.43
C ALA A 69 5.87 1.24 5.50
N GLU A 70 5.52 0.80 6.70
CA GLU A 70 4.25 0.15 7.01
C GLU A 70 3.65 0.83 8.24
N CYS A 71 2.37 1.14 8.17
CA CYS A 71 1.55 1.54 9.31
C CYS A 71 0.36 0.61 9.43
N HIS A 72 -0.12 0.36 10.65
CA HIS A 72 -1.36 -0.39 10.84
C HIS A 72 -2.16 0.08 12.05
N ALA A 73 -3.48 -0.15 11.97
CA ALA A 73 -4.42 -0.11 13.07
C ALA A 73 -4.99 -1.52 13.28
N SER A 74 -5.00 -1.99 14.52
CA SER A 74 -5.56 -3.30 14.93
C SER A 74 -6.73 -3.14 15.90
N ALA A 75 -7.33 -4.24 16.37
CA ALA A 75 -8.29 -4.24 17.48
C ALA A 75 -7.68 -3.71 18.79
N ASP A 76 -8.50 -3.25 19.75
CA ASP A 76 -8.04 -2.71 21.04
C ASP A 76 -7.11 -1.48 20.87
N PRO A 77 -7.56 -0.46 20.11
CA PRO A 77 -6.89 -0.17 18.85
C PRO A 77 -5.44 0.22 19.08
N HIS A 78 -4.58 -0.76 18.83
CA HIS A 78 -3.15 -0.60 18.77
C HIS A 78 -2.79 -0.07 17.39
N PHE A 79 -2.14 1.07 17.40
CA PHE A 79 -1.58 1.70 16.22
C PHE A 79 -0.09 1.50 16.22
N ARG A 80 0.45 1.31 15.01
CA ARG A 80 1.87 1.44 14.73
C ARG A 80 2.02 2.36 13.54
N ASN A 81 2.72 3.47 13.72
CA ASN A 81 2.95 4.45 12.67
C ASN A 81 4.11 4.02 11.73
N PHE A 82 4.35 4.78 10.65
CA PHE A 82 5.39 4.48 9.66
C PHE A 82 6.82 4.43 10.24
N GLN A 83 7.07 5.10 11.39
CA GLN A 83 8.34 5.10 12.12
C GLN A 83 8.34 4.15 13.34
N ASN A 84 7.44 3.16 13.38
CA ASN A 84 7.38 2.13 14.43
C ASN A 84 7.01 2.66 15.83
N TYR A 85 6.42 3.86 15.91
CA TYR A 85 5.84 4.38 17.15
C TYR A 85 4.49 3.72 17.41
N HIS A 86 4.29 3.24 18.64
CA HIS A 86 3.10 2.51 19.06
C HIS A 86 2.28 3.33 20.05
N PHE A 87 0.97 3.31 19.89
CA PHE A 87 0.02 3.93 20.80
C PHE A 87 -1.33 3.20 20.76
N SER A 88 -2.16 3.44 21.77
CA SER A 88 -3.49 2.85 21.88
C SER A 88 -4.56 3.91 22.07
N SER A 89 -5.72 3.70 21.46
CA SER A 89 -6.94 4.47 21.72
C SER A 89 -8.01 3.57 22.30
N ASN A 90 -8.92 4.11 23.11
CA ASN A 90 -10.11 3.39 23.58
C ASN A 90 -11.40 4.01 23.02
N GLY A 91 -11.28 4.84 21.98
CA GLY A 91 -12.38 5.59 21.39
C GLY A 91 -13.14 4.82 20.31
N THR A 92 -14.28 5.39 19.92
CA THR A 92 -15.04 5.04 18.71
C THR A 92 -15.08 6.26 17.79
N GLY A 93 -15.44 6.05 16.53
CA GLY A 93 -15.58 7.11 15.54
C GLY A 93 -14.72 6.90 14.30
N THR A 94 -14.70 7.93 13.46
CA THR A 94 -13.94 7.95 12.20
C THR A 94 -12.59 8.60 12.46
N LEU A 95 -11.52 7.92 12.07
CA LEU A 95 -10.16 8.45 12.20
C LEU A 95 -9.47 8.46 10.84
N LEU A 96 -8.73 9.52 10.57
CA LEU A 96 -7.78 9.55 9.45
C LEU A 96 -6.54 8.74 9.84
N LEU A 97 -6.45 7.51 9.32
CA LEU A 97 -5.31 6.63 9.55
C LEU A 97 -4.08 7.16 8.82
N ALA A 98 -4.18 7.38 7.51
CA ALA A 98 -3.08 7.89 6.70
C ALA A 98 -3.61 8.71 5.52
N ALA A 99 -2.89 9.76 5.14
CA ALA A 99 -3.11 10.49 3.90
C ALA A 99 -1.78 10.97 3.31
N HIS A 100 -1.75 11.13 1.99
CA HIS A 100 -0.67 11.84 1.31
C HIS A 100 -0.97 13.33 1.31
N CYS A 101 -0.10 14.11 1.94
CA CYS A 101 -0.27 15.52 2.30
C CYS A 101 0.94 16.35 1.79
N PRO A 102 1.13 16.47 0.46
CA PRO A 102 2.19 17.30 -0.11
C PRO A 102 2.01 18.77 0.26
N ALA A 103 3.12 19.48 0.42
CA ALA A 103 3.11 20.90 0.81
C ALA A 103 2.29 21.74 -0.17
N ASP A 104 1.45 22.63 0.37
CA ASP A 104 0.60 23.58 -0.38
C ASP A 104 -0.37 22.93 -1.38
N GLN A 105 -0.64 21.63 -1.22
CA GLN A 105 -1.53 20.86 -2.09
C GLN A 105 -2.62 20.17 -1.28
N LYS A 106 -3.72 19.84 -1.95
CA LYS A 106 -4.76 19.00 -1.37
C LYS A 106 -4.26 17.58 -1.20
N ARG A 107 -4.82 16.86 -0.22
CA ARG A 107 -4.57 15.43 -0.07
C ARG A 107 -4.95 14.69 -1.34
N THR A 108 -4.07 13.82 -1.83
CA THR A 108 -4.31 13.07 -3.08
C THR A 108 -4.92 11.70 -2.84
N TRP A 109 -4.70 11.15 -1.66
CA TRP A 109 -5.38 9.96 -1.17
C TRP A 109 -5.47 9.98 0.35
N GLU A 110 -6.51 9.32 0.85
CA GLU A 110 -6.86 9.26 2.26
C GLU A 110 -7.34 7.86 2.62
N VAL A 111 -6.95 7.39 3.80
CA VAL A 111 -7.40 6.12 4.40
C VAL A 111 -8.04 6.45 5.73
N PHE A 112 -9.36 6.32 5.78
CA PHE A 112 -10.15 6.44 6.99
C PHE A 112 -10.42 5.06 7.58
N ILE A 113 -10.42 4.98 8.91
CA ILE A 113 -10.89 3.80 9.64
C ILE A 113 -12.09 4.17 10.51
N TYR A 114 -13.04 3.25 10.55
CA TYR A 114 -14.24 3.38 11.38
C TYR A 114 -14.09 2.42 12.54
N MET A 115 -14.02 2.98 13.73
CA MET A 115 -13.89 2.22 14.97
C MET A 115 -15.23 2.17 15.69
N GLU A 116 -15.72 0.95 15.91
CA GLU A 116 -16.98 0.70 16.60
C GLU A 116 -16.78 -0.34 17.70
N THR A 117 -17.60 -0.25 18.74
CA THR A 117 -17.68 -1.28 19.77
C THR A 117 -18.71 -2.32 19.34
N GLU A 118 -18.25 -3.52 19.02
CA GLU A 118 -19.14 -4.63 18.66
C GLU A 118 -20.10 -5.00 19.82
N PRO A 119 -21.31 -5.51 19.53
CA PRO A 119 -22.21 -6.02 20.56
C PRO A 119 -21.51 -7.09 21.42
N ASN A 120 -21.57 -6.94 22.75
CA ASN A 120 -20.88 -7.78 23.74
C ASN A 120 -19.34 -7.67 23.76
N SER A 121 -18.75 -6.69 23.08
CA SER A 121 -17.33 -6.37 23.20
C SER A 121 -17.12 -5.29 24.25
N LEU A 122 -16.02 -5.41 25.02
CA LEU A 122 -15.55 -4.32 25.91
C LEU A 122 -14.64 -3.34 25.16
N VAL A 123 -14.32 -3.64 23.89
CA VAL A 123 -13.25 -3.00 23.13
C VAL A 123 -13.74 -2.59 21.74
N SER A 124 -13.23 -1.46 21.24
CA SER A 124 -13.51 -1.00 19.88
C SER A 124 -12.59 -1.67 18.87
N SER A 125 -13.07 -1.79 17.63
CA SER A 125 -12.29 -2.35 16.53
C SER A 125 -12.62 -1.70 15.21
N THR A 126 -11.68 -1.79 14.26
CA THR A 126 -11.88 -1.29 12.90
C THR A 126 -12.90 -2.16 12.17
N THR A 127 -14.12 -1.66 11.98
CA THR A 127 -15.21 -2.36 11.28
C THR A 127 -15.27 -2.00 9.80
N ARG A 128 -14.66 -0.88 9.40
CA ARG A 128 -14.61 -0.42 8.02
C ARG A 128 -13.36 0.40 7.77
N ALA A 129 -12.82 0.28 6.55
CA ALA A 129 -11.78 1.15 6.04
C ALA A 129 -12.23 1.77 4.72
N ASP A 130 -12.21 3.10 4.64
CA ASP A 130 -12.52 3.83 3.40
C ASP A 130 -11.25 4.43 2.83
N ILE A 131 -10.96 4.10 1.58
CA ILE A 131 -9.81 4.56 0.84
C ILE A 131 -10.31 5.47 -0.28
N MET A 132 -9.98 6.76 -0.19
CA MET A 132 -10.28 7.76 -1.20
C MET A 132 -9.05 7.95 -2.08
N VAL A 133 -9.14 7.64 -3.37
CA VAL A 133 -8.03 7.79 -4.32
C VAL A 133 -8.58 7.90 -5.75
N TYR A 134 -7.98 8.72 -6.60
CA TYR A 134 -8.42 8.95 -7.99
C TYR A 134 -9.88 9.41 -8.13
N GLY A 135 -10.43 10.08 -7.12
CA GLY A 135 -11.85 10.44 -7.08
C GLY A 135 -12.80 9.26 -6.90
N ARG A 136 -12.28 8.10 -6.49
CA ARG A 136 -13.01 6.87 -6.19
C ARG A 136 -13.03 6.64 -4.69
N ILE A 137 -14.05 5.94 -4.21
CA ILE A 137 -14.15 5.50 -2.81
C ILE A 137 -14.15 3.97 -2.80
N ILE A 138 -13.11 3.38 -2.23
CA ILE A 138 -13.01 1.93 -2.01
C ILE A 138 -13.26 1.68 -0.53
N SER A 139 -14.22 0.81 -0.22
CA SER A 139 -14.57 0.48 1.17
C SER A 139 -14.34 -1.00 1.45
N PHE A 140 -13.50 -1.31 2.43
CA PHE A 140 -13.40 -2.64 3.02
C PHE A 140 -14.29 -2.70 4.26
N ILE A 141 -15.28 -3.58 4.26
CA ILE A 141 -16.34 -3.59 5.27
C ILE A 141 -16.43 -4.97 5.92
N HIS A 142 -16.31 -4.98 7.25
CA HIS A 142 -16.41 -6.19 8.07
C HIS A 142 -17.71 -6.95 7.76
N HIS A 143 -17.59 -8.26 7.52
CA HIS A 143 -18.68 -9.18 7.15
C HIS A 143 -19.48 -8.87 5.88
N LYS A 144 -19.23 -7.75 5.19
CA LYS A 144 -19.97 -7.35 3.98
C LYS A 144 -19.15 -7.54 2.70
N GLY A 145 -17.84 -7.34 2.77
CA GLY A 145 -16.93 -7.45 1.61
C GLY A 145 -16.37 -6.10 1.17
N THR A 146 -16.14 -5.96 -0.14
CA THR A 146 -15.53 -4.75 -0.73
C THR A 146 -16.54 -3.99 -1.56
N GLU A 147 -16.64 -2.68 -1.36
CA GLU A 147 -17.40 -1.78 -2.23
C GLU A 147 -16.46 -0.84 -3.01
N VAL A 148 -16.88 -0.49 -4.22
CA VAL A 148 -16.28 0.59 -5.01
C VAL A 148 -17.41 1.55 -5.38
N ASP A 149 -17.30 2.80 -4.94
CA ASP A 149 -18.30 3.86 -5.08
C ASP A 149 -19.68 3.45 -4.55
N GLY A 150 -19.70 2.72 -3.43
CA GLY A 150 -20.93 2.24 -2.77
C GLY A 150 -21.57 1.02 -3.42
N VAL A 151 -20.95 0.45 -4.45
CA VAL A 151 -21.41 -0.78 -5.11
C VAL A 151 -20.54 -1.95 -4.65
N LEU A 152 -21.16 -3.01 -4.14
CA LEU A 152 -20.45 -4.24 -3.76
C LEU A 152 -19.84 -4.89 -5.00
N VAL A 153 -18.55 -5.23 -4.94
CA VAL A 153 -17.81 -5.86 -6.04
C VAL A 153 -17.31 -7.25 -5.65
N GLU A 154 -17.23 -8.13 -6.63
CA GLU A 154 -16.53 -9.42 -6.47
C GLU A 154 -15.03 -9.22 -6.69
N LEU A 155 -14.22 -9.97 -5.92
CA LEU A 155 -12.77 -9.99 -6.08
C LEU A 155 -12.32 -11.21 -6.89
N PRO A 156 -11.33 -11.08 -7.79
CA PRO A 156 -10.53 -9.87 -8.03
C PRO A 156 -11.30 -8.79 -8.80
N TYR A 157 -11.09 -7.53 -8.42
CA TYR A 157 -11.66 -6.37 -9.09
C TYR A 157 -10.54 -5.56 -9.76
N ASN A 158 -10.72 -5.21 -11.03
CA ASN A 158 -9.83 -4.30 -11.74
C ASN A 158 -10.59 -3.02 -12.06
N ASP A 159 -9.97 -1.88 -11.75
CA ASP A 159 -10.59 -0.61 -12.11
C ASP A 159 -10.64 -0.43 -13.63
N PRO A 160 -11.76 0.04 -14.22
CA PRO A 160 -11.86 0.26 -15.66
C PRO A 160 -10.81 1.22 -16.23
N SER A 161 -10.31 2.17 -15.41
CA SER A 161 -9.26 3.11 -15.81
C SER A 161 -7.85 2.51 -15.68
N GLY A 162 -7.73 1.35 -15.03
CA GLY A 162 -6.44 0.70 -14.74
C GLY A 162 -5.67 1.32 -13.57
N ASP A 163 -6.29 2.23 -12.81
CA ASP A 163 -5.63 3.01 -11.76
C ASP A 163 -5.33 2.21 -10.49
N PHE A 164 -6.13 1.17 -10.23
CA PHE A 164 -5.98 0.26 -9.10
C PHE A 164 -6.62 -1.10 -9.39
N HIS A 165 -6.29 -2.08 -8.57
CA HIS A 165 -6.96 -3.37 -8.54
C HIS A 165 -7.03 -3.89 -7.10
N ILE A 166 -7.96 -4.80 -6.86
CA ILE A 166 -8.24 -5.37 -5.54
C ILE A 166 -8.23 -6.88 -5.66
N LEU A 167 -7.48 -7.55 -4.79
CA LEU A 167 -7.31 -9.01 -4.79
C LEU A 167 -7.38 -9.59 -3.38
N TYR A 168 -7.46 -10.92 -3.30
CA TYR A 168 -7.26 -11.65 -2.06
C TYR A 168 -5.80 -12.12 -1.93
N GLU A 169 -5.16 -11.79 -0.81
CA GLU A 169 -3.96 -12.48 -0.35
C GLU A 169 -4.33 -13.40 0.80
N ASN A 170 -3.95 -14.68 0.75
CA ASN A 170 -4.16 -15.63 1.87
C ASN A 170 -5.54 -15.50 2.53
N TYR A 171 -6.62 -15.58 1.72
CA TYR A 171 -8.00 -15.26 2.08
C TYR A 171 -8.31 -15.41 3.59
N PRO A 172 -8.88 -14.38 4.26
CA PRO A 172 -9.70 -13.30 3.68
C PRO A 172 -9.03 -11.92 3.56
N VAL A 173 -7.70 -11.80 3.43
CA VAL A 173 -7.06 -10.47 3.34
C VAL A 173 -7.38 -9.82 1.99
N SER A 174 -8.14 -8.73 2.02
CA SER A 174 -8.40 -7.89 0.84
C SER A 174 -7.25 -6.90 0.69
N VAL A 175 -6.70 -6.80 -0.52
CA VAL A 175 -5.52 -5.99 -0.82
C VAL A 175 -5.83 -5.07 -1.99
N LEU A 176 -5.80 -3.76 -1.73
CA LEU A 176 -5.89 -2.71 -2.74
C LEU A 176 -4.48 -2.32 -3.16
N HIS A 177 -4.14 -2.59 -4.42
CA HIS A 177 -2.93 -2.08 -5.06
C HIS A 177 -3.26 -0.88 -5.93
N THR A 178 -2.50 0.20 -5.76
CA THR A 178 -2.69 1.43 -6.55
C THR A 178 -1.48 1.73 -7.42
N ASN A 179 -1.69 2.48 -8.50
CA ASN A 179 -0.60 3.07 -9.29
C ASN A 179 0.11 4.25 -8.60
N ASN A 180 -0.43 4.74 -7.47
CA ASN A 180 0.17 5.78 -6.65
C ASN A 180 1.24 5.21 -5.71
N TYR A 181 1.66 3.95 -5.85
CA TYR A 181 2.72 3.35 -5.02
C TYR A 181 2.38 3.22 -3.53
N PHE A 182 1.10 3.06 -3.20
CA PHE A 182 0.68 2.61 -1.88
C PHE A 182 -0.27 1.42 -1.99
N THR A 183 -0.26 0.59 -0.96
CA THR A 183 -1.13 -0.58 -0.83
C THR A 183 -1.90 -0.50 0.49
N VAL A 184 -3.18 -0.87 0.46
CA VAL A 184 -3.99 -1.00 1.68
C VAL A 184 -4.45 -2.45 1.82
N LYS A 185 -4.17 -3.04 2.98
CA LYS A 185 -4.55 -4.42 3.33
C LYS A 185 -5.56 -4.40 4.45
N TYR A 186 -6.63 -5.16 4.30
CA TYR A 186 -7.61 -5.40 5.34
C TYR A 186 -7.77 -6.91 5.57
N ASN A 187 -7.56 -7.37 6.79
CA ASN A 187 -7.55 -8.80 7.10
C ASN A 187 -8.95 -9.44 7.19
N GLY A 188 -10.00 -8.75 6.76
CA GLY A 188 -11.38 -9.22 6.87
C GLY A 188 -11.96 -9.13 8.28
N TRP A 189 -11.21 -8.56 9.25
CA TRP A 189 -11.67 -8.42 10.62
C TRP A 189 -11.31 -7.05 11.23
N ARG A 190 -10.19 -6.92 11.96
CA ARG A 190 -9.90 -5.71 12.76
C ARG A 190 -8.60 -5.01 12.39
N ARG A 191 -7.86 -5.51 11.40
CA ARG A 191 -6.55 -4.98 11.03
C ARG A 191 -6.58 -4.32 9.65
N VAL A 192 -6.27 -3.03 9.62
CA VAL A 192 -6.00 -2.26 8.41
C VAL A 192 -4.52 -1.90 8.40
N GLN A 193 -3.88 -2.11 7.26
CA GLN A 193 -2.46 -1.85 7.07
C GLN A 193 -2.26 -1.02 5.80
N VAL A 194 -1.41 -0.01 5.90
CA VAL A 194 -1.01 0.87 4.80
C VAL A 194 0.48 0.67 4.57
N GLU A 195 0.84 0.32 3.33
CA GLU A 195 2.21 0.12 2.88
C GLU A 195 2.58 1.19 1.87
N LEU A 196 3.73 1.84 2.08
CA LEU A 196 4.29 2.83 1.17
C LEU A 196 5.40 2.18 0.34
N GLU A 197 5.32 2.32 -0.98
CA GLU A 197 6.19 1.62 -1.93
C GLU A 197 7.11 2.57 -2.70
N SER A 198 7.05 3.86 -2.38
CA SER A 198 7.92 4.90 -2.91
C SER A 198 8.38 5.83 -1.79
N GLU A 199 9.65 5.75 -1.41
CA GLU A 199 10.26 6.67 -0.45
C GLU A 199 10.28 8.10 -1.00
N ASP A 200 10.65 8.29 -2.27
CA ASP A 200 10.74 9.61 -2.91
C ASP A 200 9.40 10.34 -2.93
N LEU A 201 8.29 9.61 -3.06
CA LEU A 201 6.96 10.19 -3.11
C LEU A 201 6.43 10.53 -1.71
N TYR A 202 6.74 9.71 -0.70
CA TYR A 202 6.04 9.77 0.58
C TYR A 202 6.86 10.28 1.75
N TYR A 203 8.19 10.29 1.66
CA TYR A 203 9.04 10.72 2.77
C TYR A 203 8.77 12.18 3.15
N GLY A 204 8.34 12.41 4.38
CA GLY A 204 7.95 13.72 4.89
C GLY A 204 6.67 14.31 4.29
N GLN A 205 5.93 13.54 3.48
CA GLN A 205 4.71 13.98 2.79
C GLN A 205 3.46 13.24 3.27
N MET A 206 3.54 12.56 4.41
CA MET A 206 2.40 11.86 5.01
C MET A 206 1.74 12.70 6.10
N CYS A 207 0.46 12.44 6.36
CA CYS A 207 -0.21 12.93 7.56
C CYS A 207 -1.30 11.95 8.04
N GLY A 208 -1.91 12.22 9.20
CA GLY A 208 -2.79 11.29 9.89
C GLY A 208 -2.10 10.55 11.04
N LEU A 209 -2.79 9.57 11.60
CA LEU A 209 -2.32 8.75 12.73
C LEU A 209 -1.06 7.93 12.43
N CYS A 210 -0.80 7.63 11.15
CA CYS A 210 0.42 6.99 10.68
C CYS A 210 1.66 7.91 10.67
N GLY A 211 1.50 9.19 11.02
CA GLY A 211 2.58 10.16 11.12
C GLY A 211 3.10 10.66 9.78
N SER A 212 4.14 11.50 9.83
CA SER A 212 4.68 12.22 8.66
C SER A 212 5.67 11.44 7.80
N TYR A 213 6.11 10.26 8.24
CA TYR A 213 7.16 9.47 7.57
C TYR A 213 8.42 10.30 7.24
N ASP A 214 8.91 11.08 8.21
CA ASP A 214 10.04 12.02 8.05
C ASP A 214 11.33 11.58 8.77
N GLY A 215 11.35 10.34 9.30
CA GLY A 215 12.48 9.78 10.06
C GLY A 215 12.71 10.42 11.45
N THR A 216 11.93 11.41 11.86
CA THR A 216 12.10 12.08 13.16
C THR A 216 11.44 11.29 14.29
N LYS A 217 12.21 10.94 15.33
CA LYS A 217 11.68 10.22 16.50
C LYS A 217 10.75 11.07 17.37
N GLY A 218 10.88 12.40 17.31
CA GLY A 218 10.08 13.36 18.11
C GLY A 218 8.84 13.90 17.39
N GLY A 219 8.65 13.60 16.10
CA GLY A 219 7.56 14.12 15.27
C GLY A 219 6.42 13.12 15.04
N ASN A 220 6.34 12.04 15.81
CA ASN A 220 5.37 10.97 15.59
C ASN A 220 3.92 11.38 15.81
N THR A 221 3.69 12.44 16.61
CA THR A 221 2.37 12.95 16.99
C THR A 221 2.11 14.35 16.40
N ARG A 222 2.50 14.58 15.15
CA ARG A 222 2.25 15.85 14.47
C ARG A 222 0.75 16.09 14.27
N LEU A 223 0.32 17.31 14.58
CA LEU A 223 -1.03 17.81 14.36
C LEU A 223 -1.18 18.32 12.91
N PRO A 224 -2.42 18.57 12.44
CA PRO A 224 -2.67 19.12 11.11
C PRO A 224 -1.97 20.46 10.84
N ASP A 225 -1.69 21.26 11.87
CA ASP A 225 -0.95 22.52 11.77
C ASP A 225 0.59 22.36 11.77
N GLY A 226 1.08 21.12 11.83
CA GLY A 226 2.50 20.77 11.84
C GLY A 226 3.17 20.78 13.22
N SER A 227 2.48 21.28 14.26
CA SER A 227 2.98 21.24 15.63
C SER A 227 2.96 19.83 16.22
N VAL A 228 3.66 19.59 17.33
CA VAL A 228 3.67 18.30 18.02
C VAL A 228 2.62 18.32 19.11
N ALA A 229 1.76 17.30 19.15
CA ALA A 229 0.72 17.20 20.16
C ALA A 229 1.32 17.13 21.58
N PRO A 230 0.76 17.85 22.57
CA PRO A 230 1.22 17.79 23.95
C PRO A 230 0.93 16.44 24.62
N ASP A 231 -0.09 15.73 24.16
CA ASP A 231 -0.51 14.43 24.65
C ASP A 231 -1.23 13.63 23.55
N LEU A 232 -1.44 12.33 23.82
CA LEU A 232 -2.07 11.40 22.88
C LEU A 232 -3.54 11.73 22.59
N ASN A 233 -4.28 12.28 23.55
CA ASN A 233 -5.69 12.60 23.34
C ASN A 233 -5.84 13.76 22.36
N THR A 234 -4.99 14.79 22.51
CA THR A 234 -4.92 15.91 21.57
C THR A 234 -4.55 15.43 20.16
N PHE A 235 -3.60 14.51 20.05
CA PHE A 235 -3.22 13.90 18.78
C PHE A 235 -4.39 13.14 18.13
N LEU A 236 -5.06 12.26 18.88
CA LEU A 236 -6.20 11.48 18.39
C LEU A 236 -7.34 12.40 17.94
N GLN A 237 -7.70 13.39 18.75
CA GLN A 237 -8.78 14.32 18.46
C GLN A 237 -8.52 15.14 17.19
N ALA A 238 -7.28 15.51 16.91
CA ALA A 238 -6.93 16.31 15.73
C ALA A 238 -7.01 15.52 14.41
N TRP A 239 -7.07 14.19 14.49
CA TRP A 239 -7.21 13.29 13.33
C TRP A 239 -8.55 12.54 13.34
N THR A 240 -9.49 12.98 14.17
CA THR A 240 -10.90 12.57 14.13
C THR A 240 -11.68 13.48 13.17
N GLU A 241 -12.56 12.90 12.36
CA GLU A 241 -13.54 13.61 11.51
C GLU A 241 -14.96 13.51 12.07
#